data_AF-A0A820NLF9-F1
#
_entry.id   AF-A0A820NLF9-F1
#
_cell.length_a   1.000
_cell.length_b   1.000
_cell.length_c   1.000
_cell.angle_alpha   90.00
_cell.angle_beta   90.00
_cell.angle_gamma   90.00
#
_symmetry.space_group_name_H-M   'P 1'
#
loop_
_entity.id
_entity.type
_entity.pdbx_description
1 polymer ?
#
loop_
_entity_poly.entity_id
_entity_poly.type
_entity_poly.pdbx_seq_one_letter_code
_entity_poly.pdbx_strand_id
1 'polypeptide(L)'
;DYDSSSHHCRLFEADLTNGAIIAVASQTSIVGSVILSASLYASMYNQSCSACRENRYQTCSSTTNTCQCPGNSYWNGSMCPLQLFENAVCGQIDACRSDLNLSCVINSYGELTQCSIGIN
;
A
#
# COMPACT_ATOMS: atom_id res chain seq x y z
N ASP A 1 13.31 -5.86 13.96
CA ASP A 1 14.64 -5.61 13.36
C ASP A 1 14.78 -6.47 12.11
N TYR A 2 15.32 -5.94 11.00
CA TYR A 2 15.36 -6.63 9.71
C TYR A 2 16.80 -7.02 9.35
N ASP A 3 17.02 -8.31 9.09
CA ASP A 3 18.28 -8.83 8.58
C ASP A 3 18.23 -8.88 7.05
N SER A 4 19.02 -8.02 6.41
CA SER A 4 19.09 -7.93 4.95
C SER A 4 19.74 -9.12 4.26
N SER A 5 20.53 -9.93 4.98
CA SER A 5 21.21 -11.09 4.43
C SER A 5 20.31 -12.32 4.40
N SER A 6 19.47 -12.49 5.41
CA SER A 6 18.51 -13.61 5.50
C SER A 6 17.10 -13.25 5.05
N HIS A 7 16.80 -11.96 4.84
CA HIS A 7 15.44 -11.45 4.58
C HIS A 7 14.44 -11.77 5.72
N HIS A 8 14.93 -11.90 6.96
CA HIS A 8 14.11 -12.18 8.13
C HIS A 8 13.88 -10.93 8.97
N CYS A 9 12.66 -10.74 9.43
CA CYS A 9 12.33 -9.80 10.50
C CYS A 9 12.36 -10.53 11.84
N ARG A 10 13.27 -10.10 12.73
CA ARG A 10 13.36 -10.57 14.11
C ARG A 10 12.23 -9.97 14.95
N LEU A 11 11.54 -10.84 15.68
CA LEU A 11 10.48 -10.51 16.63
C LEU A 11 11.06 -10.45 18.04
N PHE A 12 10.64 -9.45 18.81
CA PHE A 12 11.15 -9.20 20.16
C PHE A 12 10.00 -9.23 21.16
N GLU A 13 10.32 -9.57 22.41
CA GLU A 13 9.39 -9.39 23.52
C GLU A 13 8.95 -7.92 23.64
N ALA A 14 7.70 -7.73 24.00
CA ALA A 14 7.13 -6.42 24.30
C ALA A 14 6.68 -6.38 25.77
N ASP A 15 6.94 -5.28 26.43
CA ASP A 15 6.37 -4.98 27.75
C ASP A 15 4.92 -4.55 27.55
N LEU A 16 3.97 -5.35 28.04
CA LEU A 16 2.54 -5.10 27.91
C LEU A 16 2.05 -3.90 28.74
N THR A 17 2.87 -3.40 29.67
CA THR A 17 2.51 -2.30 30.57
C THR A 17 2.64 -0.94 29.89
N ASN A 18 3.67 -0.78 29.06
CA ASN A 18 4.00 0.48 28.40
C ASN A 18 4.05 0.37 26.86
N GLY A 19 3.87 -0.84 26.30
CA GLY A 19 3.95 -1.10 24.86
C GLY A 19 5.36 -1.00 24.29
N ALA A 20 6.39 -0.95 25.14
CA ALA A 20 7.77 -0.81 24.70
C ALA A 20 8.32 -2.16 24.23
N ILE A 21 9.14 -2.11 23.18
CA ILE A 21 9.90 -3.27 22.72
C ILE A 21 11.05 -3.49 23.70
N ILE A 22 11.16 -4.69 24.27
CA ILE A 22 12.27 -5.10 25.11
C ILE A 22 13.44 -5.51 24.20
N ALA A 23 14.03 -4.51 23.54
CA ALA A 23 15.19 -4.68 22.67
C ALA A 23 16.49 -4.62 23.51
N VAL A 24 16.63 -5.49 24.50
CA VAL A 24 17.89 -5.59 25.24
C VAL A 24 18.84 -6.50 24.45
N ALA A 25 20.12 -6.14 24.40
CA ALA A 25 21.21 -6.76 23.62
C ALA A 25 21.57 -8.23 24.00
N SER A 26 20.57 -9.01 24.40
CA SER A 26 20.65 -10.42 24.72
C SER A 26 19.94 -11.24 23.63
N GLN A 27 20.56 -12.34 23.19
CA GLN A 27 19.90 -13.29 22.27
C GLN A 27 18.60 -13.89 22.85
N THR A 28 18.35 -13.74 24.16
CA THR A 28 17.17 -14.26 24.85
C THR A 28 15.89 -13.46 24.59
N SER A 29 15.99 -12.22 24.12
CA SER A 29 14.82 -11.35 23.88
C SER A 29 14.21 -11.55 22.49
N ILE A 30 14.81 -12.39 21.65
CA ILE A 30 14.29 -12.76 20.34
C ILE A 30 13.34 -13.93 20.52
N VAL A 31 12.06 -13.71 20.24
CA VAL A 31 10.99 -14.72 20.39
C VAL A 31 10.64 -15.42 19.08
N GLY A 32 11.24 -14.99 17.98
CA GLY A 32 11.07 -15.64 16.68
C GLY A 32 11.50 -14.76 15.52
N SER A 33 11.19 -15.24 14.32
CA SER A 33 11.40 -14.49 13.09
C SER A 33 10.27 -14.75 12.11
N VAL A 34 9.93 -13.73 11.32
CA VAL A 34 9.07 -13.86 10.15
C VAL A 34 9.91 -13.66 8.89
N ILE A 35 9.71 -14.52 7.90
CA ILE A 35 10.36 -14.39 6.60
C ILE A 35 9.58 -13.39 5.77
N LEU A 36 10.27 -12.33 5.33
CA LEU A 36 9.71 -11.39 4.37
C LEU A 36 10.03 -11.90 2.97
N SER A 37 9.15 -12.71 2.39
CA SER A 37 9.23 -13.11 0.98
C SER A 37 8.90 -11.93 0.07
N ALA A 38 9.63 -11.78 -1.05
CA ALA A 38 9.33 -10.81 -2.09
C ALA A 38 7.88 -10.88 -2.56
N SER A 39 7.22 -12.05 -2.52
CA SER A 39 5.80 -12.19 -2.84
C SER A 39 4.87 -11.34 -1.94
N LEU A 40 5.24 -11.13 -0.67
CA LEU A 40 4.46 -10.36 0.30
C LEU A 40 4.46 -8.85 0.00
N TYR A 41 5.45 -8.37 -0.75
CA TYR A 41 5.62 -6.95 -1.12
C TYR A 41 5.86 -6.70 -2.62
N ALA A 42 5.79 -7.74 -3.46
CA ALA A 42 5.81 -7.63 -4.92
C ALA A 42 4.46 -7.11 -5.42
N SER A 43 4.50 -6.11 -6.29
CA SER A 43 3.28 -5.51 -6.87
C SER A 43 2.43 -6.58 -7.56
N MET A 44 1.34 -6.98 -6.91
CA MET A 44 0.37 -7.91 -7.48
C MET A 44 -0.65 -7.22 -8.39
N TYR A 45 -0.57 -5.89 -8.53
CA TYR A 45 -1.44 -5.13 -9.42
C TYR A 45 -1.32 -5.63 -10.87
N ASN A 46 -2.47 -5.83 -11.52
CA ASN A 46 -2.63 -6.42 -12.85
C ASN A 46 -2.14 -7.88 -13.00
N GLN A 47 -1.81 -8.59 -11.92
CA GLN A 47 -1.52 -10.02 -11.98
C GLN A 47 -2.80 -10.86 -12.09
N SER A 48 -2.68 -12.14 -12.46
CA SER A 48 -3.81 -13.07 -12.47
C SER A 48 -4.44 -13.21 -11.09
N CYS A 49 -5.75 -13.41 -11.00
CA CYS A 49 -6.46 -13.51 -9.71
C CYS A 49 -5.95 -14.60 -8.76
N SER A 50 -5.25 -15.64 -9.24
CA SER A 50 -4.57 -16.62 -8.38
C SER A 50 -3.46 -16.00 -7.52
N ALA A 51 -2.88 -14.88 -7.95
CA ALA A 51 -1.82 -14.14 -7.29
C ALA A 51 -2.33 -13.13 -6.23
N CYS A 52 -3.63 -12.80 -6.24
CA CYS A 52 -4.27 -11.88 -5.28
C CYS A 52 -4.33 -12.39 -3.83
N ARG A 53 -3.86 -13.61 -3.56
CA ARG A 53 -4.03 -14.28 -2.25
C ARG A 53 -3.37 -13.53 -1.10
N GLU A 54 -2.37 -12.69 -1.38
CA GLU A 54 -1.68 -11.85 -0.38
C GLU A 54 -2.22 -10.41 -0.45
N ASN A 55 -3.20 -10.13 0.41
CA ASN A 55 -4.05 -8.93 0.40
C ASN A 55 -3.30 -7.64 0.76
N ARG A 56 -3.02 -6.80 -0.23
CA ARG A 56 -2.72 -5.36 -0.05
C ARG A 56 -3.92 -4.47 -0.41
N TYR A 57 -5.08 -4.88 0.09
CA TYR A 57 -6.38 -4.29 -0.25
C TYR A 57 -6.72 -4.39 -1.74
N GLN A 58 -6.21 -5.41 -2.44
CA GLN A 58 -6.53 -5.71 -3.83
C GLN A 58 -7.66 -6.74 -3.89
N THR A 59 -8.42 -6.74 -4.99
CA THR A 59 -9.48 -7.69 -5.27
C THR A 59 -9.34 -8.26 -6.68
N CYS A 60 -9.81 -9.48 -6.89
CA CYS A 60 -9.95 -10.02 -8.24
C CYS A 60 -11.10 -9.30 -8.94
N SER A 61 -10.78 -8.49 -9.96
CA SER A 61 -11.79 -7.87 -10.81
C SER A 61 -12.42 -8.92 -11.71
N SER A 62 -13.73 -9.10 -11.60
CA SER A 62 -14.49 -10.01 -12.47
C SER A 62 -14.52 -9.58 -13.93
N THR A 63 -14.26 -8.29 -14.21
CA THR A 63 -14.23 -7.74 -15.56
C THR A 63 -12.92 -8.06 -16.28
N THR A 64 -11.79 -7.90 -15.59
CA THR A 64 -10.46 -8.07 -16.20
C THR A 64 -9.79 -9.40 -15.85
N ASN A 65 -10.35 -10.17 -14.92
CA ASN A 65 -9.73 -11.38 -14.35
C ASN A 65 -8.30 -11.13 -13.80
N THR A 66 -8.06 -9.90 -13.34
CA THR A 66 -6.78 -9.49 -12.74
C THR A 66 -6.97 -8.87 -11.36
N CYS A 67 -5.89 -8.84 -10.60
CA CYS A 67 -5.78 -8.17 -9.33
C CYS A 67 -5.82 -6.66 -9.51
N GLN A 68 -6.89 -6.03 -9.02
CA GLN A 68 -7.11 -4.60 -9.12
C GLN A 68 -7.47 -4.01 -7.77
N CYS A 69 -7.36 -2.69 -7.67
CA CYS A 69 -7.88 -1.97 -6.53
C CYS A 69 -9.41 -1.99 -6.53
N PRO A 70 -10.06 -2.16 -5.36
CA PRO A 70 -11.51 -2.12 -5.24
C PRO A 70 -12.07 -0.74 -5.63
N GLY A 71 -13.38 -0.64 -5.76
CA GLY A 71 -14.03 0.64 -6.07
C GLY A 71 -13.63 1.75 -5.10
N ASN A 72 -13.51 2.97 -5.61
CA ASN A 72 -13.11 4.18 -4.87
C ASN A 72 -11.69 4.09 -4.25
N SER A 73 -10.82 3.28 -4.83
CA SER A 73 -9.40 3.19 -4.47
C SER A 73 -8.53 3.21 -5.73
N TYR A 74 -7.26 3.53 -5.58
CA TYR A 74 -6.32 3.65 -6.71
C TYR A 74 -5.01 2.95 -6.38
N TRP A 75 -4.20 2.63 -7.39
CA TRP A 75 -2.93 1.94 -7.16
C TRP A 75 -1.77 2.93 -7.03
N ASN A 76 -1.25 3.10 -5.81
CA ASN A 76 -0.15 4.03 -5.54
C ASN A 76 1.26 3.46 -5.81
N GLY A 77 1.36 2.32 -6.51
CA GLY A 77 2.62 1.60 -6.71
C GLY A 77 2.94 0.54 -5.65
N SER A 78 2.23 0.55 -4.50
CA SER A 78 2.46 -0.42 -3.42
C SER A 78 1.18 -1.00 -2.82
N MET A 79 0.11 -0.21 -2.68
CA MET A 79 -1.15 -0.65 -2.11
C MET A 79 -2.33 0.08 -2.78
N CYS A 80 -3.54 -0.30 -2.38
CA CYS A 80 -4.77 0.36 -2.82
C CYS A 80 -5.35 1.28 -1.73
N PRO A 81 -4.80 2.50 -1.53
CA PRO A 81 -5.44 3.49 -0.66
C PRO A 81 -6.77 3.96 -1.28
N LEU A 82 -7.63 4.50 -0.41
CA LEU A 82 -8.83 5.19 -0.85
C LEU A 82 -8.48 6.38 -1.74
N GLN A 83 -9.31 6.61 -2.76
CA GLN A 83 -9.22 7.80 -3.60
C GLN A 83 -9.45 9.07 -2.79
N LEU A 84 -8.77 10.11 -3.24
CA LEU A 84 -8.64 11.40 -2.60
C LEU A 84 -9.85 12.30 -2.88
N PHE A 85 -10.20 13.10 -1.88
CA PHE A 85 -11.26 14.11 -1.95
C PHE A 85 -10.75 15.43 -2.52
N GLU A 86 -11.66 16.39 -2.71
CA GLU A 86 -11.35 17.72 -3.21
C GLU A 86 -10.24 18.41 -2.38
N ASN A 87 -9.36 19.15 -3.05
CA ASN A 87 -8.20 19.86 -2.49
C ASN A 87 -7.09 18.98 -1.88
N ALA A 88 -7.22 17.65 -1.92
CA ALA A 88 -6.14 16.76 -1.52
C ALA A 88 -5.04 16.72 -2.60
N VAL A 89 -3.78 16.71 -2.16
CA VAL A 89 -2.62 16.63 -3.06
C VAL A 89 -2.56 15.24 -3.69
N CYS A 90 -2.53 15.20 -5.02
CA CYS A 90 -2.53 13.96 -5.79
C CYS A 90 -1.21 13.81 -6.54
N GLY A 91 -0.60 12.62 -6.46
CA GLY A 91 0.63 12.27 -7.19
C GLY A 91 0.38 11.44 -8.45
N GLN A 92 -0.88 11.09 -8.73
CA GLN A 92 -1.29 10.29 -9.89
C GLN A 92 -2.66 10.77 -10.42
N ILE A 93 -2.92 10.53 -11.70
CA ILE A 93 -4.12 11.01 -12.40
C ILE A 93 -5.41 10.34 -11.89
N ASP A 94 -5.33 9.08 -11.47
CA ASP A 94 -6.42 8.23 -11.00
C ASP A 94 -6.60 8.28 -9.47
N ALA A 95 -5.82 9.11 -8.79
CA ALA A 95 -5.84 9.22 -7.33
C ALA A 95 -7.12 9.86 -6.78
N CYS A 96 -7.84 10.65 -7.58
CA CYS A 96 -9.01 11.40 -7.15
C CYS A 96 -10.32 10.64 -7.32
N ARG A 97 -11.34 10.96 -6.50
CA ARG A 97 -12.67 10.37 -6.55
C ARG A 97 -13.41 10.71 -7.84
N SER A 98 -13.31 9.82 -8.82
CA SER A 98 -13.96 9.97 -10.13
C SER A 98 -15.49 9.94 -10.06
N ASP A 99 -16.07 9.27 -9.06
CA ASP A 99 -17.51 9.26 -8.79
C ASP A 99 -18.05 10.64 -8.34
N LEU A 100 -17.17 11.54 -7.90
CA LEU A 100 -17.47 12.93 -7.59
C LEU A 100 -17.05 13.90 -8.71
N ASN A 101 -16.73 13.39 -9.90
CA ASN A 101 -16.15 14.15 -11.03
C ASN A 101 -14.85 14.88 -10.67
N LEU A 102 -14.09 14.37 -9.69
CA LEU A 102 -12.78 14.92 -9.33
C LEU A 102 -11.69 14.27 -10.19
N SER A 103 -10.76 15.09 -10.65
CA SER A 103 -9.56 14.69 -11.38
C SER A 103 -8.35 15.39 -10.79
N CYS A 104 -7.17 14.77 -10.93
CA CYS A 104 -5.95 15.40 -10.47
C CYS A 104 -5.53 16.51 -11.44
N VAL A 105 -5.49 17.76 -10.96
CA VAL A 105 -5.17 18.92 -11.79
C VAL A 105 -3.68 18.92 -12.12
N ILE A 106 -3.40 19.11 -13.40
CA ILE A 106 -2.05 19.31 -13.93
C ILE A 106 -1.81 20.82 -14.04
N ASN A 107 -0.73 21.31 -13.43
CA ASN A 107 -0.34 22.71 -13.56
C ASN A 107 0.31 23.00 -14.94
N SER A 108 0.64 24.27 -15.20
CA SER A 108 1.31 24.69 -16.44
C SER A 108 2.70 24.06 -16.67
N TYR A 109 3.29 23.47 -15.63
CA TYR A 109 4.58 22.80 -15.67
C TYR A 109 4.46 21.27 -15.87
N GLY A 110 3.23 20.76 -15.99
CA GLY A 110 2.98 19.32 -16.15
C GLY A 110 2.98 18.53 -14.84
N GLU A 111 2.95 19.20 -13.68
CA GLU A 111 2.94 18.55 -12.37
C GLU A 111 1.52 18.35 -11.87
N LEU A 112 1.30 17.20 -11.24
CA LEU A 112 0.07 16.85 -10.55
C LEU A 112 0.01 17.60 -9.21
N THR A 113 -1.07 18.32 -8.97
CA THR A 113 -1.20 19.24 -7.83
C THR A 113 -2.23 18.78 -6.83
N GLN A 114 -3.51 18.87 -7.18
CA GLN A 114 -4.60 18.56 -6.27
C GLN A 114 -5.83 18.04 -7.00
N CYS A 115 -6.69 17.34 -6.28
CA CYS A 115 -7.99 16.91 -6.78
C CYS A 115 -8.95 18.10 -6.87
N SER A 116 -9.41 18.42 -8.07
CA SER A 116 -10.51 19.36 -8.29
C SER A 116 -11.49 18.82 -9.32
N ILE A 117 -12.64 19.46 -9.45
CA ILE A 117 -13.60 19.14 -10.49
C ILE A 117 -12.91 19.25 -11.85
N GLY A 118 -12.91 18.15 -12.60
CA GLY A 118 -12.39 18.14 -13.96
C GLY A 118 -13.27 19.01 -14.83
N ILE A 119 -12.75 20.16 -15.26
CA ILE A 119 -13.38 20.96 -16.30
C ILE A 119 -13.02 20.26 -17.62
N ASN A 120 -13.94 19.44 -18.13
CA ASN A 120 -13.85 18.85 -19.48
C ASN A 120 -13.73 19.96 -20.54
#